data_AF-A0A6S5CAR1-F1
#
_entry.id   AF-A0A6S5CAR1-F1
#
_cell.length_a   1.000
_cell.length_b   1.000
_cell.length_c   1.000
_cell.angle_alpha   90.00
_cell.angle_beta   90.00
_cell.angle_gamma   90.00
#
_symmetry.space_group_name_H-M   'P 1'
#
loop_
_entity.id
_entity.type
_entity.pdbx_description
1 polymer ?
#
loop_
_entity_poly.entity_id
_entity_poly.type
_entity_poly.pdbx_seq_one_letter_code
_entity_poly.pdbx_strand_id
1 'polypeptide(L)'
;MTSLSLSPRQFWQWLAYHHQAAEGTLYLMFFSGLLLWEPLTPTWSLARWNLFFHVMLSLTLFPLLFGAFWLSHRSLLNRSSKPFLRTTGRIIEALLLVCLASGLLLVLHGTPGDVMGNLASWAHWLSALALTPLVLRHAWRWTILKWRT
;
A
#
# COMPACT_ATOMS: atom_id res chain seq x y z
N MET A 1 -16.90 -11.35 -30.73
CA MET A 1 -16.15 -10.63 -29.67
C MET A 1 -17.15 -9.80 -28.87
N THR A 2 -17.67 -10.33 -27.77
CA THR A 2 -18.66 -9.65 -26.94
C THR A 2 -17.96 -8.70 -25.98
N SER A 3 -18.10 -7.39 -26.22
CA SER A 3 -17.74 -6.37 -25.25
C SER A 3 -18.67 -6.50 -24.04
N LEU A 4 -18.25 -7.22 -23.01
CA LEU A 4 -18.94 -7.25 -21.73
C LEU A 4 -18.74 -5.89 -21.06
N SER A 5 -19.64 -4.94 -21.32
CA SER A 5 -19.76 -3.74 -20.49
C SER A 5 -20.26 -4.19 -19.11
N LEU A 6 -19.33 -4.41 -18.18
CA LEU A 6 -19.68 -4.66 -16.80
C LEU A 6 -20.45 -3.45 -16.28
N SER A 7 -21.63 -3.67 -15.69
CA SER A 7 -22.29 -2.61 -14.95
C SER A 7 -21.37 -2.11 -13.83
N PRO A 8 -21.45 -0.82 -13.41
CA PRO A 8 -20.60 -0.29 -12.36
C PRO A 8 -20.59 -1.17 -11.10
N ARG A 9 -21.76 -1.70 -10.70
CA ARG A 9 -21.89 -2.59 -9.54
C ARG A 9 -21.13 -3.92 -9.72
N GLN A 10 -21.20 -4.53 -10.90
CA GLN A 10 -20.45 -5.75 -11.21
C GLN A 10 -18.95 -5.47 -11.26
N PHE A 11 -18.52 -4.32 -11.80
CA PHE A 11 -17.13 -3.90 -11.80
C PHE A 11 -16.59 -3.70 -10.38
N TRP A 12 -17.32 -2.99 -9.50
CA TRP A 12 -16.95 -2.81 -8.09
C TRP A 12 -16.84 -4.14 -7.35
N GLN A 13 -17.77 -5.06 -7.59
CA GLN A 13 -17.73 -6.38 -6.97
C GLN A 13 -16.56 -7.21 -7.51
N TRP A 14 -16.29 -7.17 -8.82
CA TRP A 14 -15.14 -7.82 -9.43
C TRP A 14 -13.81 -7.30 -8.84
N LEU A 15 -13.66 -5.99 -8.71
CA LEU A 15 -12.48 -5.33 -8.16
C LEU A 15 -12.21 -5.77 -6.71
N ALA A 16 -13.26 -5.95 -5.90
CA ALA A 16 -13.12 -6.40 -4.52
C ALA A 16 -12.46 -7.78 -4.36
N TYR A 17 -12.48 -8.62 -5.40
CA TYR A 17 -11.86 -9.94 -5.44
C TYR A 17 -10.59 -10.00 -6.32
N HIS A 18 -10.27 -8.95 -7.09
CA HIS A 18 -9.08 -8.87 -7.95
C HIS A 18 -8.02 -7.96 -7.34
N HIS A 19 -7.35 -8.50 -6.31
CA HIS A 19 -6.40 -7.79 -5.44
C HIS A 19 -4.97 -7.73 -5.98
N GLN A 20 -4.63 -8.45 -7.04
CA GLN A 20 -3.24 -8.64 -7.49
C GLN A 20 -2.51 -7.32 -7.81
N ALA A 21 -3.21 -6.38 -8.47
CA ALA A 21 -2.64 -5.07 -8.79
C ALA A 21 -2.39 -4.23 -7.53
N ALA A 22 -3.31 -4.27 -6.57
CA ALA A 22 -3.18 -3.57 -5.29
C ALA A 22 -2.04 -4.16 -4.45
N GLU A 23 -1.95 -5.48 -4.36
CA GLU A 23 -0.87 -6.19 -3.66
C GLU A 23 0.50 -5.89 -4.31
N GLY A 24 0.60 -5.99 -5.63
CA GLY A 24 1.84 -5.69 -6.36
C GLY A 24 2.29 -4.24 -6.18
N THR A 25 1.35 -3.29 -6.20
CA THR A 25 1.66 -1.88 -5.98
C THR A 25 2.09 -1.64 -4.54
N LEU A 26 1.49 -2.30 -3.55
CA LEU A 26 1.90 -2.20 -2.15
C LEU A 26 3.32 -2.72 -1.93
N TYR A 27 3.70 -3.85 -2.55
CA TYR A 27 5.08 -4.33 -2.51
C TYR A 27 6.06 -3.42 -3.23
N LEU A 28 5.69 -2.90 -4.41
CA LEU A 28 6.51 -1.93 -5.13
C LEU A 28 6.77 -0.68 -4.28
N MET A 29 5.74 -0.14 -3.62
CA MET A 29 5.86 0.98 -2.70
C MET A 29 6.75 0.64 -1.50
N PHE A 30 6.57 -0.54 -0.90
CA PHE A 30 7.39 -0.98 0.22
C PHE A 30 8.88 -1.08 -0.15
N PHE A 31 9.21 -1.79 -1.23
CA PHE A 31 10.61 -1.98 -1.62
C PHE A 31 11.27 -0.70 -2.13
N SER A 32 10.56 0.14 -2.89
CA SER A 32 11.08 1.45 -3.28
C SER A 32 11.32 2.34 -2.06
N GLY A 33 10.45 2.31 -1.05
CA GLY A 33 10.65 3.05 0.21
C GLY A 33 11.79 2.46 1.06
N LEU A 34 11.92 1.15 1.12
CA LEU A 34 12.99 0.46 1.85
C LEU A 34 14.38 0.83 1.31
N LEU A 35 14.51 1.01 0.00
CA LEU A 35 15.74 1.48 -0.66
C LEU A 35 16.06 2.96 -0.40
N LEU A 36 15.19 3.71 0.29
CA LEU A 36 15.46 5.07 0.76
C LEU A 36 15.89 5.12 2.23
N TRP A 37 15.90 3.97 2.91
CA TRP A 37 16.37 3.89 4.29
C TRP A 37 17.90 3.86 4.30
N GLU A 38 18.53 4.74 5.09
CA GLU A 38 19.96 5.03 5.03
C GLU A 38 20.88 3.79 5.01
N PRO A 39 20.66 2.74 5.84
CA PRO A 39 21.47 1.51 5.79
C PRO A 39 21.40 0.71 4.49
N LEU A 40 20.34 0.90 3.69
CA LEU A 40 20.08 0.19 2.44
C LEU A 40 20.10 1.14 1.22
N THR A 41 20.39 2.41 1.44
CA THR A 41 20.32 3.43 0.39
C THR A 41 21.47 3.21 -0.59
N PRO A 42 21.19 3.11 -1.90
CA PRO A 42 22.22 2.94 -2.91
C PRO A 42 23.03 4.24 -3.09
N THR A 43 23.91 4.28 -4.10
CA THR A 43 24.61 5.52 -4.45
C THR A 43 23.61 6.66 -4.68
N TRP A 44 24.02 7.89 -4.35
CA TRP A 44 23.15 9.06 -4.36
C TRP A 44 22.38 9.27 -5.68
N SER A 45 23.02 8.97 -6.82
CA SER A 45 22.38 9.06 -8.14
C SER A 45 21.15 8.15 -8.24
N LEU A 46 21.28 6.89 -7.78
CA LEU A 46 20.19 5.93 -7.77
C LEU A 46 19.13 6.28 -6.72
N ALA A 47 19.56 6.71 -5.53
CA ALA A 47 18.65 7.11 -4.45
C ALA A 47 17.73 8.27 -4.87
N ARG A 48 18.26 9.25 -5.61
CA ARG A 48 17.47 10.38 -6.13
C ARG A 48 16.38 9.92 -7.08
N TRP A 49 16.71 9.06 -8.04
CA TRP A 49 15.72 8.52 -8.98
C TRP A 49 14.71 7.64 -8.27
N ASN A 50 15.16 6.79 -7.34
CA ASN A 50 14.27 5.98 -6.53
C ASN A 50 13.29 6.83 -5.71
N LEU A 51 13.75 7.92 -5.09
CA LEU A 51 12.90 8.87 -4.37
C LEU A 51 11.87 9.52 -5.31
N PHE A 52 12.31 10.00 -6.47
CA PHE A 52 11.43 10.57 -7.48
C PHE A 52 10.33 9.59 -7.88
N PHE A 53 10.69 8.35 -8.25
CA PHE A 53 9.72 7.33 -8.63
C PHE A 53 8.81 6.93 -7.48
N HIS A 54 9.35 6.76 -6.26
CA HIS A 54 8.56 6.45 -5.07
C HIS A 54 7.46 7.51 -4.86
N VAL A 55 7.82 8.79 -4.91
CA VAL A 55 6.84 9.88 -4.78
C VAL A 55 5.85 9.88 -5.94
N MET A 56 6.30 9.78 -7.20
CA MET A 56 5.40 9.76 -8.36
C MET A 56 4.40 8.59 -8.30
N LEU A 57 4.86 7.39 -7.97
CA LEU A 57 4.03 6.20 -7.80
C LEU A 57 3.04 6.39 -6.63
N SER A 58 3.50 6.97 -5.52
CA SER A 58 2.65 7.22 -4.33
C SER A 58 1.52 8.20 -4.59
N LEU A 59 1.71 9.18 -5.47
CA LEU A 59 0.71 10.21 -5.78
C LEU A 59 -0.23 9.80 -6.91
N THR A 60 0.14 8.80 -7.71
CA THR A 60 -0.61 8.39 -8.91
C THR A 60 -1.12 6.95 -8.82
N LEU A 61 -0.26 5.98 -9.10
CA LEU A 61 -0.61 4.56 -9.21
C LEU A 61 -1.15 3.99 -7.89
N PHE A 62 -0.59 4.39 -6.76
CA PHE A 62 -1.04 3.87 -5.46
C PHE A 62 -2.49 4.28 -5.13
N PRO A 63 -2.89 5.57 -5.15
CA PRO A 63 -4.28 5.97 -4.96
C PRO A 63 -5.24 5.33 -5.98
N LEU A 64 -4.83 5.24 -7.24
CA LEU A 64 -5.66 4.70 -8.31
C LEU A 64 -5.92 3.20 -8.14
N LEU A 65 -4.87 2.40 -7.98
CA LEU A 65 -4.99 0.94 -7.92
C LEU A 65 -5.37 0.47 -6.52
N PHE A 66 -4.62 0.90 -5.51
CA PHE A 66 -4.85 0.48 -4.13
C PHE A 66 -6.09 1.14 -3.54
N GLY A 67 -6.29 2.45 -3.77
CA GLY A 67 -7.46 3.17 -3.24
C GLY A 67 -8.78 2.65 -3.79
N ALA A 68 -8.87 2.42 -5.12
CA ALA A 68 -10.07 1.83 -5.72
C ALA A 68 -10.34 0.41 -5.18
N PHE A 69 -9.28 -0.42 -5.09
CA PHE A 69 -9.38 -1.74 -4.48
C PHE A 69 -9.87 -1.65 -3.04
N TRP A 70 -9.26 -0.80 -2.21
CA TRP A 70 -9.60 -0.64 -0.79
C TRP A 70 -11.06 -0.27 -0.59
N LEU A 71 -11.59 0.70 -1.35
CA LEU A 71 -13.01 1.09 -1.29
C LEU A 71 -13.94 -0.08 -1.62
N SER A 72 -13.62 -0.84 -2.66
CA SER A 72 -14.40 -2.02 -3.05
C SER A 72 -14.34 -3.13 -1.98
N HIS A 73 -13.15 -3.38 -1.44
CA HIS A 73 -12.85 -4.47 -0.53
C HIS A 73 -13.38 -4.22 0.89
N ARG A 74 -13.48 -2.96 1.32
CA ARG A 74 -14.02 -2.58 2.64
C ARG A 74 -15.42 -3.13 2.88
N SER A 75 -16.26 -3.12 1.84
CA SER A 75 -17.63 -3.66 1.91
C SER A 75 -17.63 -5.18 2.16
N LEU A 76 -16.67 -5.91 1.60
CA LEU A 76 -16.48 -7.35 1.78
C LEU A 76 -16.06 -7.66 3.22
N LEU A 77 -15.09 -6.91 3.75
CA LEU A 77 -14.60 -7.10 5.12
C LEU A 77 -15.71 -6.87 6.15
N ASN A 78 -16.51 -5.82 5.98
CA ASN A 78 -17.62 -5.52 6.89
C ASN A 78 -18.70 -6.61 6.93
N ARG A 79 -18.88 -7.35 5.83
CA ARG A 79 -19.84 -8.45 5.72
C ARG A 79 -19.26 -9.83 6.06
N SER A 80 -17.94 -9.92 6.26
CA SER A 80 -17.27 -11.19 6.55
C SER A 80 -17.64 -11.71 7.94
N SER A 81 -18.01 -12.98 8.03
CA SER A 81 -18.22 -13.67 9.32
C SER A 81 -16.90 -14.04 10.02
N LYS A 82 -15.75 -13.88 9.34
CA LYS A 82 -14.44 -14.29 9.87
C LYS A 82 -13.80 -13.15 10.67
N PRO A 83 -13.69 -13.26 12.01
CA PRO A 83 -13.16 -12.17 12.84
C PRO A 83 -11.72 -11.83 12.49
N PHE A 84 -10.90 -12.83 12.15
CA PHE A 84 -9.52 -12.63 11.70
C PHE A 84 -9.41 -11.63 10.54
N LEU A 85 -10.22 -11.81 9.48
CA LEU A 85 -10.18 -10.93 8.30
C LEU A 85 -10.65 -9.52 8.63
N ARG A 86 -11.67 -9.39 9.49
CA ARG A 86 -12.18 -8.08 9.94
C ARG A 86 -11.15 -7.32 10.76
N THR A 87 -10.55 -7.96 11.75
CA THR A 87 -9.57 -7.32 12.64
C THR A 87 -8.32 -6.94 11.88
N THR A 88 -7.72 -7.87 11.13
CA THR A 88 -6.53 -7.57 10.33
C THR A 88 -6.80 -6.52 9.27
N GLY A 89 -7.97 -6.55 8.60
CA GLY A 89 -8.37 -5.51 7.65
C GLY A 89 -8.48 -4.12 8.26
N ARG A 90 -9.02 -3.99 9.48
CA ARG A 90 -9.08 -2.71 10.21
C ARG A 90 -7.71 -2.20 10.64
N ILE A 91 -6.82 -3.10 11.08
CA ILE A 91 -5.46 -2.73 11.45
C ILE A 91 -4.69 -2.26 10.21
N ILE A 92 -4.82 -2.98 9.09
CA ILE A 92 -4.26 -2.59 7.78
C ILE A 92 -4.76 -1.20 7.39
N GLU A 93 -6.08 -0.94 7.50
CA GLU A 93 -6.67 0.36 7.20
C GLU A 93 -6.07 1.49 8.07
N ALA A 94 -5.92 1.26 9.38
CA ALA A 94 -5.30 2.25 10.27
C ALA A 94 -3.82 2.50 9.91
N LEU A 95 -3.04 1.45 9.66
CA LEU A 95 -1.64 1.56 9.26
C LEU A 95 -1.48 2.30 7.93
N LEU A 96 -2.36 2.06 6.96
CA LEU A 96 -2.40 2.77 5.69
C LEU A 96 -2.67 4.26 5.86
N LEU A 97 -3.63 4.62 6.72
CA LEU A 97 -3.94 6.02 6.98
C LEU A 97 -2.76 6.74 7.64
N VAL A 98 -2.10 6.09 8.61
CA VAL A 98 -0.87 6.62 9.23
C VAL A 98 0.24 6.79 8.18
N CYS A 99 0.48 5.76 7.37
CA CYS A 99 1.51 5.76 6.33
C CYS A 99 1.24 6.84 5.27
N LEU A 100 -0.01 6.99 4.82
CA LEU A 100 -0.41 8.02 3.87
C LEU A 100 -0.24 9.42 4.45
N ALA A 101 -0.73 9.66 5.67
CA ALA A 101 -0.66 10.97 6.31
C ALA A 101 0.79 11.40 6.54
N SER A 102 1.64 10.50 7.04
CA SER A 102 3.06 10.77 7.22
C SER A 102 3.80 10.92 5.89
N GLY A 103 3.47 10.14 4.86
CA GLY A 103 4.05 10.26 3.53
C GLY A 103 3.71 11.59 2.85
N LEU A 104 2.45 12.03 2.93
CA LEU A 104 2.04 13.34 2.45
C LEU A 104 2.76 14.47 3.18
N LEU A 105 2.91 14.35 4.50
CA LEU A 105 3.68 15.32 5.28
C LEU A 105 5.14 15.36 4.83
N LEU A 106 5.77 14.22 4.56
CA LEU A 106 7.13 14.14 4.04
C LEU A 106 7.28 14.74 2.63
N VAL A 107 6.26 14.60 1.76
CA VAL A 107 6.27 15.26 0.44
C VAL A 107 6.20 16.77 0.56
N LEU A 108 5.41 17.29 1.52
CA LEU A 108 5.20 18.72 1.69
C LEU A 108 6.31 19.42 2.49
N HIS A 109 6.84 18.76 3.52
CA HIS A 109 7.82 19.32 4.47
C HIS A 109 9.24 18.79 4.26
N GLY A 110 9.39 17.56 3.78
CA GLY A 110 10.66 16.85 3.73
C GLY A 110 11.16 16.39 5.11
N THR A 111 12.46 16.09 5.18
CA THR A 111 13.16 15.67 6.41
C THR A 111 14.37 16.56 6.67
N PRO A 112 14.16 17.84 7.07
CA PRO A 112 15.27 18.75 7.32
C PRO A 112 16.04 18.42 8.62
N GLY A 113 15.58 17.43 9.40
CA GLY A 113 16.17 17.01 10.68
C GLY A 113 15.46 17.56 11.92
N ASP A 114 14.36 18.28 11.73
CA ASP A 114 13.50 18.77 12.81
C ASP A 114 12.61 17.67 13.40
N VAL A 115 11.98 17.97 14.54
CA VAL A 115 11.12 17.01 15.26
C VAL A 115 9.98 16.52 14.37
N MET A 116 9.35 17.41 13.60
CA MET A 116 8.21 17.06 12.75
C MET A 116 8.64 16.13 11.60
N GLY A 117 9.70 16.46 10.87
CA GLY A 117 10.23 15.61 9.80
C GLY A 117 10.68 14.23 10.32
N ASN A 118 11.33 14.20 11.48
CA ASN A 118 11.77 12.95 12.10
C ASN A 118 10.58 12.07 12.52
N LEU A 119 9.56 12.64 13.15
CA LEU A 119 8.34 11.91 13.52
C LEU A 119 7.60 11.38 12.30
N ALA A 120 7.47 12.19 11.25
CA ALA A 120 6.85 11.78 10.00
C ALA A 120 7.63 10.63 9.35
N SER A 121 8.95 10.73 9.30
CA SER A 121 9.84 9.69 8.75
C SER A 121 9.70 8.37 9.51
N TRP A 122 9.78 8.40 10.84
CA TRP A 122 9.61 7.20 11.67
C TRP A 122 8.20 6.62 11.57
N ALA A 123 7.16 7.44 11.60
CA ALA A 123 5.78 6.98 11.48
C ALA A 123 5.53 6.32 10.11
N HIS A 124 6.05 6.93 9.03
CA HIS A 124 5.96 6.36 7.69
C HIS A 124 6.67 5.01 7.60
N TRP A 125 7.92 4.95 8.06
CA TRP A 125 8.73 3.74 7.99
C TRP A 125 8.18 2.60 8.84
N LEU A 126 7.85 2.85 10.11
CA LEU A 126 7.32 1.83 11.03
C LEU A 126 5.95 1.31 10.57
N SER A 127 5.08 2.20 10.09
CA SER A 127 3.77 1.78 9.58
C SER A 127 3.91 0.93 8.32
N ALA A 128 4.78 1.30 7.37
CA ALA A 128 5.08 0.50 6.18
C ALA A 128 5.67 -0.88 6.55
N LEU A 129 6.59 -0.92 7.51
CA LEU A 129 7.22 -2.17 7.98
C LEU A 129 6.21 -3.10 8.64
N ALA A 130 5.26 -2.58 9.41
CA ALA A 130 4.19 -3.37 10.01
C ALA A 130 3.12 -3.79 8.99
N LEU A 131 2.82 -2.91 8.02
CA LEU A 131 1.78 -3.11 7.01
C LEU A 131 2.09 -4.30 6.10
N THR A 132 3.31 -4.39 5.56
CA THR A 132 3.70 -5.43 4.59
C THR A 132 3.48 -6.87 5.10
N PRO A 133 4.04 -7.30 6.27
CA PRO A 133 3.83 -8.65 6.77
C PRO A 133 2.36 -8.90 7.17
N LEU A 134 1.65 -7.86 7.63
CA LEU A 134 0.25 -7.99 7.98
C LEU A 134 -0.64 -8.20 6.75
N VAL A 135 -0.39 -7.45 5.67
CA VAL A 135 -1.06 -7.63 4.36
C VAL A 135 -0.77 -9.03 3.82
N LEU A 136 0.48 -9.48 3.85
CA LEU A 136 0.85 -10.83 3.44
C LEU A 136 0.11 -11.89 4.25
N ARG A 137 0.03 -11.73 5.57
CA ARG A 137 -0.68 -12.65 6.47
C ARG A 137 -2.20 -12.63 6.26
N HIS A 138 -2.77 -11.46 5.98
CA HIS A 138 -4.19 -11.26 5.67
C HIS A 138 -4.56 -11.93 4.35
N ALA A 139 -3.74 -11.73 3.32
CA ALA A 139 -3.93 -12.23 1.97
C ALA A 139 -3.32 -13.62 1.74
N TRP A 140 -2.75 -14.29 2.75
CA TRP A 140 -1.91 -15.50 2.58
C TRP A 140 -2.50 -16.59 1.67
N ARG A 141 -3.83 -16.81 1.71
CA ARG A 141 -4.50 -17.81 0.85
C ARG A 141 -4.71 -17.37 -0.59
N TRP A 142 -4.46 -16.10 -0.91
CA TRP A 142 -4.75 -15.46 -2.19
C TRP A 142 -3.59 -14.63 -2.73
N THR A 143 -2.50 -14.47 -1.97
CA THR A 143 -1.32 -13.67 -2.33
C THR A 143 -0.79 -14.04 -3.72
N ILE A 144 -0.30 -13.04 -4.46
CA ILE A 144 0.41 -13.25 -5.72
C ILE A 144 1.72 -14.03 -5.54
N LEU A 145 2.27 -14.10 -4.31
CA LEU A 145 3.52 -14.78 -3.99
C LEU A 145 3.37 -16.30 -3.80
N LYS A 146 2.23 -16.89 -4.18
CA LYS A 146 2.03 -18.34 -4.11
C LYS A 146 3.09 -19.08 -4.92
N TRP A 147 3.90 -19.86 -4.22
CA TRP A 147 4.63 -20.95 -4.85
C TRP A 147 3.62 -22.04 -5.23
N ARG A 148 3.47 -22.29 -6.54
CA ARG A 148 2.85 -23.53 -7.01
C ARG A 148 3.85 -24.64 -6.73
N THR A 149 3.70 -25.30 -5.58
CA THR A 149 4.20 -26.66 -5.41
C THR A 149 3.27 -27.64 -6.13
#